data_AF-A0A1M9GAU4-F1
#
_entry.id   AF-A0A1M9GAU4-F1
#
_cell.length_a   1.000
_cell.length_b   1.000
_cell.length_c   1.000
_cell.angle_alpha   90.00
_cell.angle_beta   90.00
_cell.angle_gamma   90.00
#
_symmetry.space_group_name_H-M   'P 1'
#
loop_
_entity.id
_entity.type
_entity.pdbx_description
1 polymer ?
#
loop_
_entity_poly.entity_id
_entity_poly.type
_entity_poly.pdbx_seq_one_letter_code
_entity_poly.pdbx_strand_id
1 'polypeptide(L)'
;MRVLVGLLLCALLAGCSLDFGPTDVEVPVAEAQAFGRIDIPAGVQVLKVRMDHGIDTIYRVVVRASEHQVGTILRNSKFTEPFRPVPDPSALTVIAGPPLSGAANVTEAQDHVEKPWVYRHIVQDIRSPDEVYLHMSLFNT
;
A
#
# COMPACT_ATOMS: atom_id res chain seq x y z
N MET A 1 -3.36 37.87 -58.03
CA MET A 1 -2.27 38.54 -57.26
C MET A 1 -2.95 39.58 -56.37
N ARG A 2 -2.98 39.63 -55.04
CA ARG A 2 -2.23 39.09 -53.87
C ARG A 2 -3.28 39.07 -52.71
N VAL A 3 -3.66 37.96 -52.07
CA VAL A 3 -3.03 37.19 -50.97
C VAL A 3 -3.00 37.89 -49.58
N LEU A 4 -3.61 37.20 -48.58
CA LEU A 4 -3.37 37.21 -47.11
C LEU A 4 -3.93 38.44 -46.31
N VAL A 5 -4.51 38.33 -45.10
CA VAL A 5 -4.29 37.39 -43.98
C VAL A 5 -5.58 37.24 -43.15
N GLY A 6 -6.08 36.02 -42.99
CA GLY A 6 -6.97 35.63 -41.89
C GLY A 6 -6.12 35.06 -40.77
N LEU A 7 -6.15 35.68 -39.59
CA LEU A 7 -5.47 35.18 -38.38
C LEU A 7 -6.51 34.49 -37.50
N LEU A 8 -6.75 33.21 -37.79
CA LEU A 8 -7.43 32.29 -36.86
C LEU A 8 -6.40 31.89 -35.80
N LEU A 9 -6.55 32.41 -34.59
CA LEU A 9 -5.77 32.03 -33.43
C LEU A 9 -6.31 30.69 -32.89
N CYS A 10 -5.97 29.59 -33.56
CA CYS A 10 -6.32 28.24 -33.08
C CYS A 10 -5.36 27.81 -31.96
N ALA A 11 -5.91 27.79 -30.75
CA ALA A 11 -5.61 26.91 -29.62
C ALA A 11 -4.30 26.08 -29.67
N LEU A 12 -3.30 26.52 -28.90
CA LEU A 12 -2.23 25.65 -28.39
C LEU A 12 -2.30 25.63 -26.86
N LEU A 13 -3.41 25.14 -26.32
CA LEU A 13 -3.43 24.51 -25.00
C LEU A 13 -3.19 23.02 -25.23
N ALA A 14 -1.97 22.65 -25.63
CA ALA A 14 -1.47 21.32 -25.37
C ALA A 14 -1.29 21.23 -23.84
N GLY A 15 -2.40 21.02 -23.13
CA GLY A 15 -2.33 20.67 -21.73
C GLY A 15 -1.46 19.43 -21.64
N CYS A 16 -0.37 19.51 -20.87
CA CYS A 16 0.40 18.35 -20.49
C CYS A 16 -0.57 17.40 -19.78
N SER A 17 -1.13 16.43 -20.50
CA SER A 17 -1.82 15.31 -19.90
C SER A 17 -0.75 14.53 -19.16
N LEU A 18 -0.62 14.78 -17.87
CA LEU A 18 0.08 13.90 -16.96
C LEU A 18 -0.64 12.55 -17.05
N ASP A 19 -0.03 11.61 -17.77
CA ASP A 19 -0.54 10.25 -17.86
C ASP A 19 -0.22 9.57 -16.52
N PHE A 20 -1.14 9.69 -15.58
CA PHE A 20 -1.08 8.95 -14.33
C PHE A 20 -1.38 7.49 -14.65
N GLY A 21 -0.54 6.59 -14.14
CA GLY A 21 -0.72 5.17 -14.41
C GLY A 21 -1.95 4.56 -13.75
N PRO A 22 -2.04 3.22 -13.78
CA PRO A 22 -3.22 2.51 -13.29
C PRO A 22 -3.45 2.73 -11.79
N THR A 23 -4.71 2.87 -11.40
CA THR A 23 -5.15 2.95 -10.00
C THR A 23 -6.16 1.86 -9.66
N ASP A 24 -6.18 1.45 -8.40
CA ASP A 24 -7.00 0.39 -7.80
C ASP A 24 -6.92 -0.97 -8.54
N VAL A 25 -5.75 -1.30 -9.06
CA VAL A 25 -5.54 -2.56 -9.78
C VAL A 25 -5.25 -3.69 -8.81
N GLU A 26 -5.98 -4.80 -8.95
CA GLU A 26 -5.68 -6.04 -8.22
C GLU A 26 -4.48 -6.72 -8.87
N VAL A 27 -3.46 -7.03 -8.06
CA VAL A 27 -2.17 -7.57 -8.52
C VAL A 27 -1.76 -8.78 -7.69
N PRO A 28 -0.86 -9.64 -8.20
CA PRO A 28 -0.34 -10.77 -7.43
C PRO A 28 0.42 -10.31 -6.18
N VAL A 29 0.28 -11.05 -5.07
CA VAL A 29 1.01 -10.77 -3.83
C VAL A 29 2.54 -10.75 -4.02
N ALA A 30 3.06 -11.58 -4.93
CA ALA A 30 4.48 -11.65 -5.23
C ALA A 30 5.06 -10.31 -5.72
N GLU A 31 4.26 -9.49 -6.41
CA GLU A 31 4.66 -8.17 -6.88
C GLU A 31 4.83 -7.21 -5.69
N ALA A 32 3.85 -7.17 -4.79
CA ALA A 32 3.92 -6.37 -3.56
C ALA A 32 5.07 -6.83 -2.64
N GLN A 33 5.30 -8.15 -2.52
CA GLN A 33 6.41 -8.71 -1.76
C GLN A 33 7.77 -8.27 -2.32
N ALA A 34 7.93 -8.32 -3.64
CA ALA A 34 9.15 -7.88 -4.31
C ALA A 34 9.36 -6.37 -4.13
N PHE A 35 8.31 -5.56 -4.35
CA PHE A 35 8.37 -4.11 -4.22
C PHE A 35 8.70 -3.66 -2.79
N GLY A 36 7.91 -4.11 -1.81
CA GLY A 36 8.08 -3.73 -0.41
C GLY A 36 9.12 -4.54 0.34
N ARG A 37 9.80 -5.49 -0.30
CA ARG A 37 10.74 -6.42 0.37
C ARG A 37 10.13 -7.01 1.65
N ILE A 38 8.86 -7.39 1.56
CA ILE A 38 8.10 -8.08 2.61
C ILE A 38 8.00 -9.55 2.23
N ASP A 39 8.29 -10.42 3.18
CA ASP A 39 8.17 -11.86 3.03
C ASP A 39 6.85 -12.34 3.64
N ILE A 40 5.91 -12.74 2.78
CA ILE A 40 4.64 -13.38 3.18
C ILE A 40 4.81 -14.88 2.90
N PRO A 41 4.98 -15.72 3.94
CA PRO A 41 5.17 -17.15 3.75
C PRO A 41 3.95 -17.83 3.11
N ALA A 42 4.21 -18.93 2.41
CA ALA A 42 3.15 -19.82 1.95
C ALA A 42 2.25 -20.27 3.12
N GLY A 43 0.94 -20.33 2.90
CA GLY A 43 -0.04 -20.70 3.92
C GLY A 43 -0.58 -19.53 4.76
N VAL A 44 -0.03 -18.32 4.62
CA VAL A 44 -0.69 -17.10 5.11
C VAL A 44 -1.83 -16.75 4.15
N GLN A 45 -3.00 -16.41 4.70
CA GLN A 45 -4.16 -16.08 3.90
C GLN A 45 -4.08 -14.63 3.41
N VAL A 46 -3.84 -14.44 2.11
CA VAL A 46 -3.91 -13.12 1.48
C VAL A 46 -5.37 -12.79 1.17
N LEU A 47 -5.88 -11.70 1.75
CA LEU A 47 -7.27 -11.28 1.57
C LEU A 47 -7.44 -10.36 0.38
N LYS A 48 -6.51 -9.42 0.20
CA LYS A 48 -6.54 -8.46 -0.90
C LYS A 48 -5.16 -7.88 -1.15
N VAL A 49 -4.85 -7.62 -2.41
CA VAL A 49 -3.69 -6.84 -2.85
C VAL A 49 -4.17 -5.84 -3.89
N ARG A 50 -3.84 -4.56 -3.70
CA ARG A 50 -4.13 -3.47 -4.64
C ARG A 50 -2.87 -2.67 -4.92
N MET A 51 -2.78 -2.12 -6.12
CA MET A 51 -1.73 -1.22 -6.53
C MET A 51 -2.33 0.06 -7.12
N ASP A 52 -1.81 1.20 -6.68
CA ASP A 52 -1.99 2.48 -7.35
C ASP A 52 -0.64 2.98 -7.87
N HIS A 53 -0.61 3.49 -9.10
CA HIS A 53 0.55 4.12 -9.72
C HIS A 53 0.18 5.48 -10.28
N GLY A 54 0.72 6.55 -9.68
CA GLY A 54 0.66 7.91 -10.18
C GLY A 54 2.07 8.44 -10.41
N ILE A 55 2.43 9.52 -9.71
CA ILE A 55 3.85 9.91 -9.55
C ILE A 55 4.56 8.86 -8.69
N ASP A 56 3.87 8.43 -7.64
CA ASP A 56 4.30 7.41 -6.69
C ASP A 56 3.58 6.08 -6.96
N THR A 57 4.16 5.00 -6.48
CA THR A 57 3.58 3.66 -6.47
C THR A 57 3.28 3.26 -5.03
N ILE A 58 2.07 2.79 -4.78
CA ILE A 58 1.67 2.21 -3.50
C ILE A 58 1.02 0.84 -3.73
N TYR A 59 1.53 -0.16 -3.03
CA TYR A 59 0.88 -1.45 -2.86
C TYR A 59 0.20 -1.49 -1.50
N ARG A 60 -1.09 -1.85 -1.49
CA ARG A 60 -1.84 -2.14 -0.28
C ARG A 60 -2.09 -3.64 -0.21
N VAL A 61 -1.60 -4.28 0.84
CA VAL A 61 -1.73 -5.73 1.07
C VAL A 61 -2.47 -5.94 2.38
N VAL A 62 -3.48 -6.81 2.38
CA VAL A 62 -4.13 -7.28 3.59
C VAL A 62 -4.01 -8.79 3.69
N VAL A 63 -3.50 -9.28 4.82
CA VAL A 63 -3.45 -10.71 5.13
C VAL A 63 -4.15 -11.00 6.45
N ARG A 64 -4.70 -12.21 6.57
CA ARG A 64 -5.10 -12.83 7.85
C ARG A 64 -4.05 -13.86 8.24
N ALA A 65 -3.58 -13.78 9.47
CA ALA A 65 -2.49 -14.58 10.00
C ALA A 65 -2.69 -14.88 11.49
N SER A 66 -1.96 -15.86 12.04
CA SER A 66 -1.75 -15.96 13.49
C SER A 66 -0.60 -15.06 13.94
N GLU A 67 -0.49 -14.77 15.24
CA GLU A 67 0.65 -14.03 15.81
C GLU A 67 2.00 -14.68 15.48
N HIS A 68 2.05 -16.02 15.46
CA HIS A 68 3.26 -16.76 15.06
C HIS A 68 3.64 -16.48 13.60
N GLN A 69 2.66 -16.46 12.70
CA GLN A 69 2.86 -16.13 11.29
C GLN A 69 3.26 -14.65 11.13
N VAL A 70 2.64 -13.73 11.86
CA VAL A 70 3.04 -12.31 11.90
C VAL A 70 4.50 -12.17 12.32
N GLY A 71 4.90 -12.83 13.40
CA GLY A 71 6.30 -12.85 13.84
C GLY A 71 7.24 -13.39 12.77
N THR A 72 6.81 -14.37 11.97
CA THR A 72 7.59 -14.92 10.86
C THR A 72 7.73 -13.92 9.71
N ILE A 73 6.63 -13.28 9.31
CA ILE A 73 6.61 -12.23 8.28
C ILE A 73 7.59 -11.11 8.65
N LEU A 74 7.48 -10.57 9.86
CA LEU A 74 8.33 -9.45 10.32
C LEU A 74 9.82 -9.84 10.37
N ARG A 75 10.14 -11.01 10.92
CA ARG A 75 11.52 -11.51 11.00
C ARG A 75 12.14 -11.72 9.62
N ASN A 76 11.44 -12.42 8.72
CA ASN A 76 11.94 -12.68 7.37
C ASN A 76 12.10 -11.39 6.55
N SER A 77 11.22 -10.42 6.79
CA SER A 77 11.26 -9.08 6.20
C SER A 77 12.29 -8.13 6.81
N LYS A 78 12.99 -8.56 7.88
CA LYS A 78 13.89 -7.72 8.69
C LYS A 78 13.21 -6.43 9.18
N PHE A 79 11.92 -6.49 9.46
CA PHE A 79 11.14 -5.38 9.99
C PHE A 79 11.29 -5.36 11.51
N THR A 80 11.99 -4.35 12.04
CA THR A 80 12.36 -4.30 13.47
C THR A 80 11.73 -3.14 14.23
N GLU A 81 10.99 -2.27 13.55
CA GLU A 81 10.41 -1.10 14.19
C GLU A 81 9.36 -1.48 15.25
N PRO A 82 9.39 -0.82 16.43
CA PRO A 82 8.46 -1.12 17.49
C PRO A 82 7.05 -0.66 17.12
N PHE A 83 6.08 -1.55 17.33
CA PHE A 83 4.68 -1.24 17.15
C PHE A 83 4.16 -0.37 18.30
N ARG A 84 3.42 0.69 17.94
CA ARG A 84 2.74 1.59 18.87
C ARG A 84 1.23 1.51 18.70
N PRO A 85 0.42 1.76 19.74
CA PRO A 85 -1.03 1.83 19.58
C PRO A 85 -1.45 2.89 18.56
N VAL A 86 -2.46 2.57 17.75
CA VAL A 86 -3.12 3.55 16.86
C VAL A 86 -4.15 4.34 17.68
N PRO A 87 -4.06 5.69 17.78
CA PRO A 87 -4.99 6.48 18.59
C PRO A 87 -6.43 6.46 18.10
N ASP A 88 -6.63 6.47 16.78
CA ASP A 88 -7.95 6.40 16.15
C ASP A 88 -7.95 5.37 15.00
N PRO A 89 -8.22 4.09 15.30
CA PRO A 89 -8.29 3.06 14.26
C PRO A 89 -9.43 3.28 13.25
N SER A 90 -10.44 4.09 13.58
CA SER A 90 -11.58 4.32 12.68
C SER A 90 -11.24 5.21 11.48
N ALA A 91 -10.17 6.00 11.57
CA ALA A 91 -9.67 6.83 10.49
C ALA A 91 -8.87 6.06 9.43
N LEU A 92 -8.50 4.80 9.70
CA LEU A 92 -7.70 3.98 8.81
C LEU A 92 -8.56 3.38 7.68
N THR A 93 -8.02 3.43 6.45
CA THR A 93 -8.68 2.81 5.29
C THR A 93 -8.47 1.30 5.30
N VAL A 94 -9.56 0.55 5.26
CA VAL A 94 -9.56 -0.92 5.23
C VAL A 94 -10.01 -1.40 3.85
N ILE A 95 -9.13 -2.08 3.12
CA ILE A 95 -9.46 -2.63 1.79
C ILE A 95 -9.97 -4.08 1.84
N ALA A 96 -9.79 -4.77 2.97
CA ALA A 96 -10.31 -6.11 3.28
C ALA A 96 -10.17 -6.40 4.78
N GLY A 97 -10.89 -7.42 5.27
CA GLY A 97 -10.93 -7.77 6.70
C GLY A 97 -12.02 -7.02 7.46
N PRO A 98 -12.13 -7.23 8.80
CA PRO A 98 -13.09 -6.54 9.63
C PRO A 98 -12.83 -5.03 9.72
N PRO A 99 -13.88 -4.21 9.97
CA PRO A 99 -13.69 -2.79 10.27
C PRO A 99 -12.83 -2.56 11.52
N LEU A 100 -11.97 -1.54 11.47
CA LEU A 100 -11.12 -1.15 12.60
C LEU A 100 -11.83 -0.27 13.64
N SER A 101 -12.99 0.30 13.31
CA SER A 101 -13.76 1.19 14.20
C SER A 101 -14.21 0.55 15.51
N GLY A 102 -14.21 -0.78 15.61
CA GLY A 102 -14.50 -1.54 16.83
C GLY A 102 -13.36 -2.44 17.28
N ALA A 103 -12.14 -2.25 16.73
CA ALA A 103 -10.98 -3.03 17.10
C ALA A 103 -10.40 -2.56 18.44
N ALA A 104 -10.19 -3.50 19.37
CA ALA A 104 -9.67 -3.19 20.69
C ALA A 104 -8.13 -3.08 20.72
N ASN A 105 -7.45 -3.80 19.82
CA ASN A 105 -5.99 -3.87 19.80
C ASN A 105 -5.48 -3.63 18.37
N VAL A 106 -5.25 -2.35 18.07
CA VAL A 106 -4.67 -1.92 16.80
C VAL A 106 -3.36 -1.22 17.08
N THR A 107 -2.30 -1.73 16.46
CA THR A 107 -0.96 -1.15 16.57
C THR A 107 -0.38 -0.90 15.19
N GLU A 108 0.54 0.05 15.08
CA GLU A 108 1.22 0.36 13.83
C GLU A 108 2.72 0.52 14.02
N ALA A 109 3.46 0.27 12.96
CA ALA A 109 4.87 0.62 12.83
C ALA A 109 5.15 1.01 11.38
N GLN A 110 6.17 1.84 11.19
CA GLN A 110 6.63 2.20 9.85
C GLN A 110 8.14 2.20 9.81
N ASP A 111 8.69 1.58 8.77
CA ASP A 111 10.11 1.63 8.47
C ASP A 111 10.36 1.92 6.98
N HIS A 112 11.59 1.75 6.53
CA HIS A 112 11.94 1.79 5.12
C HIS A 112 13.00 0.74 4.79
N VAL A 113 13.06 0.40 3.51
CA VAL A 113 14.17 -0.34 2.89
C VAL A 113 14.83 0.54 1.85
N GLU A 114 16.15 0.44 1.74
CA GLU A 114 16.93 1.17 0.74
C GLU A 114 17.13 0.37 -0.55
N LYS A 115 17.45 1.10 -1.63
CA LYS A 115 17.86 0.61 -2.95
C LYS A 115 16.85 -0.35 -3.61
N PRO A 116 15.70 0.14 -4.10
CA PRO A 116 15.21 1.52 -4.05
C PRO A 116 14.61 1.87 -2.69
N TRP A 117 14.41 3.17 -2.42
CA TRP A 117 13.78 3.64 -1.19
C TRP A 117 12.29 3.30 -1.20
N VAL A 118 11.85 2.47 -0.26
CA VAL A 118 10.45 2.07 -0.10
C VAL A 118 10.07 2.13 1.37
N TYR A 119 9.04 2.90 1.69
CA TYR A 119 8.41 2.92 3.00
C TYR A 119 7.50 1.70 3.17
N ARG A 120 7.51 1.13 4.38
CA ARG A 120 6.65 0.01 4.75
C ARG A 120 5.90 0.41 6.00
N HIS A 121 4.63 0.74 5.87
CA HIS A 121 3.73 1.00 6.99
C HIS A 121 2.88 -0.24 7.21
N ILE A 122 2.91 -0.78 8.43
CA ILE A 122 2.19 -1.98 8.81
C ILE A 122 1.29 -1.63 9.98
N VAL A 123 0.01 -1.93 9.85
CA VAL A 123 -0.98 -1.90 10.93
C VAL A 123 -1.37 -3.34 11.27
N GLN A 124 -1.30 -3.71 12.55
CA GLN A 124 -1.79 -4.97 13.08
C GLN A 124 -3.12 -4.73 13.78
N ASP A 125 -4.15 -5.46 13.37
CA ASP A 125 -5.41 -5.60 14.08
C ASP A 125 -5.48 -6.99 14.72
N ILE A 126 -5.22 -7.05 16.03
CA ILE A 126 -5.08 -8.29 16.79
C ILE A 126 -6.43 -8.59 17.44
N ARG A 127 -7.17 -9.56 16.88
CA ARG A 127 -8.46 -10.02 17.42
C ARG A 127 -8.27 -11.18 18.40
N SER A 128 -7.32 -12.06 18.11
CA SER A 128 -6.88 -13.16 18.97
C SER A 128 -5.50 -13.67 18.51
N PRO A 129 -4.82 -14.55 19.27
CA PRO A 129 -3.54 -15.12 18.85
C PRO A 129 -3.57 -15.84 17.49
N ASP A 130 -4.73 -16.37 17.07
CA ASP A 130 -4.92 -17.05 15.78
C ASP A 130 -5.62 -16.20 14.72
N GLU A 131 -5.88 -14.92 15.04
CA GLU A 131 -6.58 -13.99 14.16
C GLU A 131 -6.01 -12.57 14.30
N VAL A 132 -5.01 -12.32 13.47
CA VAL A 132 -4.40 -11.01 13.28
C VAL A 132 -4.55 -10.61 11.81
N TYR A 133 -5.04 -9.40 11.58
CA TYR A 133 -5.07 -8.79 10.25
C TYR A 133 -3.90 -7.83 10.13
N LEU A 134 -3.02 -8.05 9.14
CA LEU A 134 -1.99 -7.08 8.80
C LEU A 134 -2.44 -6.27 7.61
N HIS A 135 -2.55 -4.96 7.78
CA HIS A 135 -2.77 -3.99 6.72
C HIS A 135 -1.45 -3.32 6.40
N MET A 136 -0.89 -3.58 5.22
CA MET A 136 0.42 -3.11 4.82
C MET A 136 0.28 -2.11 3.67
N SER A 137 0.90 -0.94 3.83
CA SER A 137 1.08 0.05 2.78
C SER A 137 2.57 0.12 2.43
N LEU A 138 2.91 -0.25 1.20
CA LEU A 138 4.28 -0.31 0.70
C LEU A 138 4.39 0.72 -0.42
N PHE A 139 5.19 1.77 -0.25
CA PHE A 139 5.18 2.88 -1.20
C PHE A 139 6.53 3.60 -1.35
N ASN A 140 6.74 4.19 -2.52
CA ASN A 140 7.79 5.19 -2.75
C ASN A 140 7.19 6.61 -2.72
N THR A 141 8.06 7.62 -2.69
CA THR A 141 7.73 9.05 -2.76
C THR A 141 8.80 9.77 -3.57
#